data_AF-E0E2F3-F1
#
_entry.id   AF-E0E2F3-F1
#
_cell.length_a   1.000
_cell.length_b   1.000
_cell.length_c   1.000
_cell.angle_alpha   90.00
_cell.angle_beta   90.00
_cell.angle_gamma   90.00
#
_symmetry.space_group_name_H-M   'P 1'
#
loop_
_entity.id
_entity.type
_entity.pdbx_description
1 polymer ?
#
loop_
_entity_poly.entity_id
_entity_poly.type
_entity_poly.pdbx_seq_one_letter_code
_entity_poly.pdbx_strand_id
1 'polypeptide(L)'
;MSKDLKDDKSIDKIDLEDIDEMLIDDSDISDSKEDKKSYKPDKEKIKEEKDRERYKIFKKNKDKKIKQGFTKSVNAAIDGILYTFRSERNMKLHYLACFLVLIASLFFDFSKMEFIVLLGAITMVVITEMINTAVEKTVDMVTQEYNPLAKIAKDVAAGAVLVSAIYSVGVAYILFYKKLTLLTGNLVYRIRESELHITLICIVVVLIAVVVVKAITFTGTPLKGGMPSGHAALAFAIATSITLMTERVEASSLAYLMALLVAQSRIEGKIHTFWETVAGAILGTLVAIVIFQLGLFY
;
A
#
# COMPACT_ATOMS: atom_id res chain seq x y z
N MET A 1 5.58 -27.17 -51.73
CA MET A 1 4.17 -27.58 -51.68
C MET A 1 3.45 -26.60 -50.74
N SER A 2 2.93 -25.52 -51.32
CA SER A 2 1.49 -25.19 -51.34
C SER A 2 1.04 -24.59 -49.98
N LYS A 3 1.00 -23.26 -49.81
CA LYS A 3 0.02 -22.25 -50.31
C LYS A 3 -0.99 -21.92 -49.21
N ASP A 4 -1.18 -20.61 -49.01
CA ASP A 4 -2.38 -19.91 -48.54
C ASP A 4 -2.77 -20.19 -47.07
N LEU A 5 -3.14 -19.24 -46.21
CA LEU A 5 -3.88 -18.02 -46.43
C LEU A 5 -3.33 -16.84 -45.61
N LYS A 6 -3.34 -15.67 -46.25
CA LYS A 6 -3.49 -14.36 -45.62
C LYS A 6 -4.83 -14.35 -44.87
N ASP A 7 -4.81 -14.10 -43.57
CA ASP A 7 -5.99 -13.61 -42.86
C ASP A 7 -5.74 -12.16 -42.42
N ASP A 8 -6.49 -11.32 -43.10
CA ASP A 8 -6.73 -9.91 -42.95
C ASP A 8 -6.92 -9.51 -41.48
N LYS A 9 -6.05 -8.61 -40.99
CA LYS A 9 -6.15 -7.95 -39.68
C LYS A 9 -6.35 -6.45 -39.86
N SER A 10 -7.11 -6.07 -40.87
CA SER A 10 -7.80 -4.80 -40.90
C SER A 10 -9.29 -5.06 -40.87
N ILE A 11 -10.05 -4.14 -40.25
CA ILE A 11 -11.51 -4.15 -40.08
C ILE A 11 -11.96 -4.67 -38.70
N ASP A 12 -12.84 -3.86 -38.09
CA ASP A 12 -13.51 -3.96 -36.79
C ASP A 12 -12.80 -3.36 -35.57
N LYS A 13 -12.32 -2.11 -35.74
CA LYS A 13 -12.73 -1.06 -34.81
C LYS A 13 -13.87 -0.30 -35.48
N ILE A 14 -15.10 -0.61 -35.08
CA ILE A 14 -16.20 0.34 -35.21
C ILE A 14 -16.33 0.88 -33.81
N ASP A 15 -15.83 2.10 -33.61
CA ASP A 15 -16.00 2.78 -32.33
C ASP A 15 -17.50 3.09 -32.19
N LEU A 16 -18.02 3.03 -30.96
CA LEU A 16 -19.45 3.27 -30.68
C LEU A 16 -19.93 4.66 -31.12
N GLU A 17 -19.00 5.57 -31.41
CA GLU A 17 -19.23 6.91 -31.95
C GLU A 17 -19.51 6.90 -33.47
N ASP A 18 -18.97 5.94 -34.24
CA ASP A 18 -19.16 5.85 -35.70
C ASP A 18 -20.62 5.47 -36.10
N ILE A 19 -21.38 4.91 -35.17
CA ILE A 19 -22.77 4.47 -35.40
C ILE A 19 -23.77 5.62 -35.17
N ASP A 20 -23.47 6.56 -34.27
CA ASP A 20 -24.31 7.76 -34.08
C ASP A 20 -24.12 8.75 -35.24
N GLU A 21 -22.92 8.82 -35.85
CA GLU A 21 -22.64 9.70 -36.99
C GLU A 21 -23.25 9.20 -38.32
N MET A 22 -23.50 7.89 -38.45
CA MET A 22 -24.21 7.31 -39.61
C MET A 22 -25.75 7.43 -39.55
N LEU A 23 -26.32 7.97 -38.46
CA LEU A 23 -27.77 7.99 -38.22
C LEU A 23 -28.36 9.38 -37.95
N ILE A 24 -27.66 10.45 -38.32
CA ILE A 24 -28.22 11.80 -38.34
C ILE A 24 -27.88 12.47 -39.66
N ASP A 25 -28.67 12.18 -40.70
CA ASP A 25 -28.92 13.17 -41.77
C ASP A 25 -30.35 13.01 -42.29
N ASP A 26 -31.30 13.57 -41.52
CA ASP A 26 -32.68 13.81 -41.94
C ASP A 26 -32.83 15.29 -42.38
N SER A 27 -31.82 15.88 -43.04
CA SER A 27 -31.84 17.32 -43.35
C SER A 27 -31.83 17.75 -44.82
N ASP A 28 -31.75 16.86 -45.81
CA ASP A 28 -31.83 17.29 -47.22
C ASP A 28 -32.56 16.30 -48.14
N ILE A 29 -33.90 16.35 -48.19
CA ILE A 29 -34.67 15.92 -49.37
C ILE A 29 -35.87 16.87 -49.58
N SER A 30 -35.61 18.04 -50.17
CA SER A 30 -36.62 18.79 -50.92
C SER A 30 -36.42 18.59 -52.42
N ASP A 31 -37.52 18.45 -53.14
CA ASP A 31 -37.68 18.34 -54.60
C ASP A 31 -37.39 16.99 -55.28
N SER A 32 -38.44 16.17 -55.39
CA SER A 32 -39.02 15.80 -56.70
C SER A 32 -40.29 14.97 -56.51
N LYS A 33 -41.39 15.42 -57.10
CA LYS A 33 -42.67 14.70 -57.15
C LYS A 33 -42.61 13.66 -58.27
N GLU A 34 -42.76 12.38 -57.95
CA GLU A 34 -43.48 11.43 -58.80
C GLU A 34 -43.76 10.10 -58.07
N ASP A 35 -44.93 9.55 -58.38
CA ASP A 35 -45.64 8.41 -57.80
C ASP A 35 -44.81 7.27 -57.21
N LYS A 36 -44.83 7.15 -55.87
CA LYS A 36 -44.57 5.87 -55.17
C LYS A 36 -45.65 5.63 -54.13
N LYS A 37 -46.43 4.55 -54.32
CA LYS A 37 -47.31 3.95 -53.31
C LYS A 37 -46.62 4.01 -51.95
N SER A 38 -47.24 4.69 -50.99
CA SER A 38 -46.76 4.86 -49.62
C SER A 38 -46.65 3.49 -48.92
N TYR A 39 -45.56 2.78 -49.15
CA TYR A 39 -45.06 1.79 -48.21
C TYR A 39 -44.52 2.58 -47.02
N LYS A 40 -45.37 2.78 -46.02
CA LYS A 40 -44.94 3.33 -44.72
C LYS A 40 -44.41 2.12 -43.95
N PRO A 41 -43.09 1.96 -43.80
CA PRO A 41 -42.58 0.83 -43.06
C PRO A 41 -43.11 0.95 -41.63
N ASP A 42 -43.64 -0.15 -41.13
CA ASP A 42 -44.20 -0.24 -39.80
C ASP A 42 -43.08 0.09 -38.78
N LYS A 43 -43.14 1.30 -38.20
CA LYS A 43 -42.10 1.82 -37.32
C LYS A 43 -41.88 0.90 -36.12
N GLU A 44 -42.91 0.19 -35.70
CA GLU A 44 -42.82 -0.81 -34.63
C GLU A 44 -42.00 -2.02 -35.06
N LYS A 45 -42.18 -2.52 -36.29
CA LYS A 45 -41.37 -3.63 -36.84
C LYS A 45 -39.90 -3.27 -36.97
N ILE A 46 -39.59 -2.06 -37.46
CA ILE A 46 -38.19 -1.57 -37.55
C ILE A 46 -37.56 -1.48 -36.16
N LYS A 47 -38.32 -0.98 -35.17
CA LYS A 47 -37.85 -0.87 -33.78
C LYS A 47 -37.59 -2.23 -33.16
N GLU A 48 -38.51 -3.19 -33.32
CA GLU A 48 -38.32 -4.56 -32.86
C GLU A 48 -37.13 -5.26 -33.51
N GLU A 49 -36.88 -5.00 -34.80
CA GLU A 49 -35.76 -5.58 -35.53
C GLU A 49 -34.43 -4.99 -35.05
N LYS A 50 -34.36 -3.67 -34.81
CA LYS A 50 -33.22 -3.01 -34.17
C LYS A 50 -32.97 -3.51 -32.74
N ASP A 51 -34.03 -3.70 -31.95
CA ASP A 51 -33.91 -4.21 -30.58
C ASP A 51 -33.46 -5.68 -30.57
N ARG A 52 -33.91 -6.50 -31.54
CA ARG A 52 -33.42 -7.86 -31.76
C ARG A 52 -31.94 -7.89 -32.13
N GLU A 53 -31.51 -7.04 -33.05
CA GLU A 53 -30.09 -6.89 -33.43
C GLU A 53 -29.23 -6.46 -32.22
N ARG A 54 -29.65 -5.43 -31.49
CA ARG A 54 -29.00 -4.98 -30.25
C ARG A 54 -28.92 -6.10 -29.21
N TYR A 55 -29.99 -6.87 -29.03
CA TYR A 55 -30.00 -8.01 -28.11
C TYR A 55 -29.08 -9.14 -28.56
N LYS A 56 -29.02 -9.46 -29.86
CA LYS A 56 -28.06 -10.44 -30.41
C LYS A 56 -26.62 -9.99 -30.18
N ILE A 57 -26.31 -8.71 -30.42
CA ILE A 57 -24.96 -8.15 -30.20
C ILE A 57 -24.61 -8.17 -28.71
N PHE A 58 -25.54 -7.74 -27.84
CA PHE A 58 -25.37 -7.79 -26.39
C PHE A 58 -25.14 -9.23 -25.91
N LYS A 59 -25.95 -10.19 -26.36
CA LYS A 59 -25.82 -11.60 -26.02
C LYS A 59 -24.50 -12.18 -26.54
N LYS A 60 -24.13 -11.89 -27.80
CA LYS A 60 -22.85 -12.30 -28.40
C LYS A 60 -21.66 -11.74 -27.62
N ASN A 61 -21.68 -10.47 -27.24
CA ASN A 61 -20.63 -9.85 -26.42
C ASN A 61 -20.59 -10.39 -24.99
N LYS A 62 -21.76 -10.64 -24.38
CA LYS A 62 -21.88 -11.28 -23.06
C LYS A 62 -21.31 -12.70 -23.10
N ASP A 63 -21.65 -13.49 -24.11
CA ASP A 63 -21.13 -14.84 -24.33
C ASP A 63 -19.63 -14.83 -24.64
N LYS A 64 -19.13 -13.82 -25.37
CA LYS A 64 -17.68 -13.61 -25.63
C LYS A 64 -16.92 -13.23 -24.35
N LYS A 65 -17.54 -12.47 -23.44
CA LYS A 65 -16.99 -12.09 -22.13
C LYS A 65 -17.00 -13.27 -21.15
N ILE A 66 -18.06 -14.09 -21.17
CA ILE A 66 -18.18 -15.34 -20.39
C ILE A 66 -17.24 -16.43 -20.93
N LYS A 67 -16.94 -16.44 -22.24
CA LYS A 67 -15.91 -17.28 -22.87
C LYS A 67 -14.51 -16.70 -22.82
N GLN A 68 -14.19 -15.80 -21.88
CA GLN A 68 -12.79 -15.70 -21.48
C GLN A 68 -12.44 -17.02 -20.82
N GLY A 69 -11.82 -17.93 -21.58
CA GLY A 69 -11.37 -19.22 -21.06
C GLY A 69 -10.56 -19.00 -19.79
N PHE A 70 -10.69 -19.91 -18.83
CA PHE A 70 -9.98 -19.87 -17.55
C PHE A 70 -8.48 -19.52 -17.69
N THR A 71 -7.85 -20.00 -18.76
CA THR A 71 -6.46 -19.68 -19.11
C THR A 71 -6.21 -18.19 -19.37
N LYS A 72 -7.15 -17.48 -20.00
CA LYS A 72 -7.05 -16.05 -20.30
C LYS A 72 -7.22 -15.19 -19.06
N SER A 73 -8.15 -15.54 -18.16
CA SER A 73 -8.32 -14.81 -16.89
C SER A 73 -7.14 -15.03 -15.94
N VAL A 74 -6.59 -16.25 -15.90
CA VAL A 74 -5.36 -16.56 -15.15
C VAL A 74 -4.18 -15.77 -15.71
N ASN A 75 -3.98 -15.76 -17.03
CA ASN A 75 -2.90 -14.97 -17.65
C ASN A 75 -3.05 -13.47 -17.34
N ALA A 76 -4.26 -12.92 -17.39
CA ALA A 76 -4.51 -11.52 -17.02
C ALA A 76 -4.17 -11.23 -15.55
N ALA A 77 -4.47 -12.16 -14.63
CA ALA A 77 -4.08 -12.02 -13.22
C ALA A 77 -2.56 -12.06 -13.03
N ILE A 78 -1.87 -12.95 -13.75
CA ILE A 78 -0.40 -13.03 -13.76
C ILE A 78 0.21 -11.74 -14.30
N ASP A 79 -0.32 -11.21 -15.40
CA ASP A 79 0.13 -9.94 -15.99
C ASP A 79 -0.04 -8.79 -15.00
N GLY A 80 -1.12 -8.76 -14.22
CA GLY A 80 -1.32 -7.79 -13.14
C GLY A 80 -0.25 -7.88 -12.04
N ILE A 81 0.10 -9.10 -11.60
CA ILE A 81 1.17 -9.31 -10.62
C ILE A 81 2.52 -8.84 -11.17
N LEU A 82 2.85 -9.21 -12.41
CA LEU A 82 4.09 -8.82 -13.08
C LEU A 82 4.19 -7.32 -13.33
N TYR A 83 3.07 -6.68 -13.68
CA TYR A 83 2.98 -5.22 -13.85
C TYR A 83 3.33 -4.51 -12.56
N THR A 84 2.65 -4.90 -11.47
CA THR A 84 2.85 -4.29 -10.15
C THR A 84 4.32 -4.41 -9.76
N PHE A 85 4.90 -5.63 -9.85
CA PHE A 85 6.31 -5.89 -9.52
C PHE A 85 7.32 -5.00 -10.28
N ARG A 86 6.99 -4.54 -11.48
CA ARG A 86 7.86 -3.71 -12.32
C ARG A 86 7.64 -2.20 -12.14
N SER A 87 6.44 -1.78 -11.73
CA SER A 87 6.03 -0.37 -11.74
C SER A 87 6.77 0.47 -10.70
N GLU A 88 6.87 0.00 -9.45
CA GLU A 88 7.29 0.85 -8.33
C GLU A 88 8.64 0.49 -7.70
N ARG A 89 9.45 1.51 -7.38
CA ARG A 89 10.76 1.32 -6.70
C ARG A 89 10.58 0.83 -5.27
N ASN A 90 9.53 1.29 -4.58
CA ASN A 90 9.20 0.85 -3.21
C ASN A 90 8.77 -0.63 -3.18
N MET A 91 8.10 -1.11 -4.23
CA MET A 91 7.77 -2.53 -4.37
C MET A 91 9.01 -3.43 -4.39
N LYS A 92 10.07 -3.01 -5.10
CA LYS A 92 11.30 -3.81 -5.16
C LYS A 92 11.92 -4.00 -3.77
N LEU A 93 11.82 -3.00 -2.89
CA LEU A 93 12.26 -3.10 -1.50
C LEU A 93 11.39 -4.06 -0.69
N HIS A 94 10.06 -4.00 -0.81
CA HIS A 94 9.16 -4.92 -0.11
C HIS A 94 9.36 -6.37 -0.56
N TYR A 95 9.52 -6.62 -1.86
CA TYR A 95 9.80 -7.97 -2.37
C TYR A 95 11.19 -8.47 -1.97
N LEU A 96 12.20 -7.60 -1.99
CA LEU A 96 13.53 -7.96 -1.50
C LEU A 96 13.49 -8.31 0.00
N ALA A 97 12.78 -7.53 0.81
CA ALA A 97 12.59 -7.81 2.23
C ALA A 97 11.86 -9.14 2.44
N CYS A 98 10.77 -9.40 1.70
CA CYS A 98 10.06 -10.68 1.76
C CYS A 98 10.96 -11.86 1.38
N PHE A 99 11.76 -11.71 0.32
CA PHE A 99 12.72 -12.72 -0.13
C PHE A 99 13.77 -13.02 0.94
N LEU A 100 14.35 -11.99 1.56
CA LEU A 100 15.32 -12.15 2.65
C LEU A 100 14.69 -12.83 3.87
N VAL A 101 13.46 -12.47 4.24
CA VAL A 101 12.73 -13.09 5.36
C VAL A 101 12.43 -14.57 5.07
N LEU A 102 12.05 -14.91 3.83
CA LEU A 102 11.85 -16.30 3.43
C LEU A 102 13.15 -17.11 3.47
N ILE A 103 14.25 -16.55 2.98
CA ILE A 103 15.57 -17.20 3.08
C ILE A 103 15.95 -17.40 4.54
N ALA A 104 15.83 -16.35 5.36
CA ALA A 104 16.09 -16.45 6.79
C ALA A 104 15.24 -17.55 7.42
N SER A 105 13.97 -17.68 7.00
CA SER A 105 13.07 -18.70 7.54
C SER A 105 13.49 -20.15 7.25
N LEU A 106 14.27 -20.40 6.20
CA LEU A 106 14.80 -21.73 5.90
C LEU A 106 15.88 -22.18 6.90
N PHE A 107 16.52 -21.24 7.60
CA PHE A 107 17.53 -21.52 8.62
C PHE A 107 16.95 -21.72 10.02
N PHE A 108 15.63 -21.56 10.20
CA PHE A 108 14.95 -21.74 11.48
C PHE A 108 13.86 -22.82 11.37
N ASP A 109 13.75 -23.69 12.38
CA ASP A 109 12.76 -24.77 12.42
C ASP A 109 11.33 -24.25 12.70
N PHE A 110 10.70 -23.54 11.78
CA PHE A 110 9.31 -23.09 11.95
C PHE A 110 8.30 -24.24 11.95
N SER A 111 7.35 -24.19 12.88
CA SER A 111 6.18 -25.09 12.82
C SER A 111 5.27 -24.70 11.64
N LYS A 112 4.44 -25.65 11.19
CA LYS A 112 3.51 -25.42 10.07
C LYS A 112 2.63 -24.19 10.28
N MET A 113 2.12 -23.98 11.49
CA MET A 113 1.28 -22.83 11.81
C MET A 113 2.06 -21.51 11.80
N GLU A 114 3.28 -21.49 12.36
CA GLU A 114 4.14 -20.32 12.35
C GLU A 114 4.52 -19.91 10.93
N PHE A 115 4.83 -20.88 10.07
CA PHE A 115 5.15 -20.64 8.67
C PHE A 115 3.94 -20.11 7.88
N ILE A 116 2.73 -20.63 8.13
CA ILE A 116 1.49 -20.12 7.53
C ILE A 116 1.26 -18.67 7.93
N VAL A 117 1.46 -18.31 9.20
CA VAL A 117 1.30 -16.92 9.69
C VAL A 117 2.34 -16.00 9.05
N LEU A 118 3.59 -16.44 8.91
CA LEU A 118 4.64 -15.68 8.22
C LEU A 118 4.29 -15.44 6.74
N LEU A 119 3.86 -16.48 6.04
CA LEU A 119 3.41 -16.36 4.65
C LEU A 119 2.19 -15.44 4.52
N GLY A 120 1.23 -15.54 5.44
CA GLY A 120 0.07 -14.65 5.49
C GLY A 120 0.46 -13.18 5.65
N ALA A 121 1.41 -12.90 6.54
CA ALA A 121 1.95 -11.55 6.75
C ALA A 121 2.61 -10.99 5.48
N ILE A 122 3.47 -11.78 4.83
CA ILE A 122 4.10 -11.40 3.55
C ILE A 122 3.04 -11.15 2.47
N THR A 123 2.08 -12.06 2.35
CA THR A 123 1.02 -11.97 1.34
C THR A 123 0.15 -10.73 1.55
N MET A 124 -0.14 -10.36 2.80
CA MET A 124 -0.93 -9.18 3.11
C MET A 124 -0.26 -7.87 2.62
N VAL A 125 1.06 -7.77 2.77
CA VAL A 125 1.83 -6.62 2.25
C VAL A 125 1.73 -6.56 0.73
N VAL A 126 1.89 -7.70 0.05
CA VAL A 126 1.77 -7.77 -1.41
C VAL A 126 0.36 -7.39 -1.88
N ILE A 127 -0.69 -7.90 -1.22
CA ILE A 127 -2.09 -7.60 -1.57
C ILE A 127 -2.37 -6.11 -1.45
N THR A 128 -2.00 -5.49 -0.32
CA THR A 128 -2.26 -4.07 -0.10
C THR A 128 -1.49 -3.19 -1.08
N GLU A 129 -0.28 -3.56 -1.45
CA GLU A 129 0.52 -2.86 -2.48
C GLU A 129 -0.10 -2.97 -3.87
N MET A 130 -0.64 -4.14 -4.23
CA MET A 130 -1.39 -4.34 -5.48
C MET A 130 -2.67 -3.49 -5.50
N ILE A 131 -3.39 -3.42 -4.39
CA ILE A 131 -4.56 -2.55 -4.25
C ILE A 131 -4.15 -1.08 -4.38
N ASN A 132 -3.06 -0.67 -3.74
CA ASN A 132 -2.53 0.69 -3.85
C ASN A 132 -2.23 1.07 -5.29
N THR A 133 -1.52 0.20 -6.02
CA THR A 133 -1.22 0.40 -7.44
C THR A 133 -2.51 0.46 -8.28
N ALA A 134 -3.49 -0.41 -8.03
CA ALA A 134 -4.75 -0.40 -8.76
C ALA A 134 -5.55 0.90 -8.53
N VAL A 135 -5.61 1.38 -7.29
CA VAL A 135 -6.25 2.66 -6.93
C VAL A 135 -5.51 3.81 -7.61
N GLU A 136 -4.18 3.83 -7.55
CA GLU A 136 -3.37 4.87 -8.16
C GLU A 136 -3.60 4.97 -9.66
N LYS A 137 -3.55 3.84 -10.39
CA LYS A 137 -3.81 3.83 -11.84
C LYS A 137 -5.25 4.18 -12.19
N THR A 138 -6.22 3.81 -11.35
CA THR A 138 -7.62 4.19 -11.56
C THR A 138 -7.79 5.70 -11.40
N VAL A 139 -7.18 6.29 -10.37
CA VAL A 139 -7.24 7.73 -10.13
C VAL A 139 -6.52 8.51 -11.24
N ASP A 140 -5.33 8.05 -11.67
CA ASP A 140 -4.55 8.66 -12.76
C ASP A 140 -5.28 8.61 -14.12
N MET A 141 -6.14 7.59 -14.31
CA MET A 141 -6.98 7.47 -15.50
C MET A 141 -8.15 8.45 -15.49
N VAL A 142 -8.73 8.73 -14.31
CA VAL A 142 -9.92 9.59 -14.19
C VAL A 142 -9.55 11.07 -14.19
N THR A 143 -8.42 11.44 -13.56
CA THR A 143 -8.04 12.85 -13.43
C THR A 143 -6.54 13.05 -13.55
N GLN A 144 -6.16 13.94 -14.47
CA GLN A 144 -4.77 14.38 -14.67
C GLN A 144 -4.47 15.69 -13.91
N GLU A 145 -5.52 16.40 -13.49
CA GLU A 145 -5.42 17.64 -12.73
C GLU A 145 -5.53 17.38 -11.23
N TYR A 146 -5.01 18.31 -10.43
CA TYR A 146 -5.05 18.17 -8.98
C TYR A 146 -6.50 18.20 -8.47
N ASN A 147 -6.93 17.08 -7.88
CA ASN A 147 -8.24 16.97 -7.22
C ASN A 147 -8.06 16.56 -5.75
N PRO A 148 -8.61 17.30 -4.78
CA PRO A 148 -8.52 16.95 -3.35
C PRO A 148 -9.01 15.54 -3.02
N LEU A 149 -10.07 15.05 -3.69
CA LEU A 149 -10.60 13.70 -3.47
C LEU A 149 -9.66 12.63 -4.02
N ALA A 150 -9.04 12.89 -5.18
CA ALA A 150 -8.04 12.01 -5.76
C ALA A 150 -6.82 11.85 -4.84
N LYS A 151 -6.40 12.94 -4.19
CA LYS A 151 -5.35 12.90 -3.17
C LYS A 151 -5.74 12.00 -1.99
N ILE A 152 -6.94 12.20 -1.42
CA ILE A 152 -7.41 11.39 -0.28
C ILE A 152 -7.46 9.90 -0.64
N ALA A 153 -7.96 9.56 -1.83
CA ALA A 153 -8.01 8.17 -2.28
C ALA A 153 -6.62 7.51 -2.32
N LYS A 154 -5.63 8.22 -2.87
CA LYS A 154 -4.23 7.75 -2.92
C LYS A 154 -3.60 7.68 -1.52
N ASP A 155 -3.82 8.68 -0.68
CA ASP A 155 -3.29 8.72 0.68
C ASP A 155 -3.83 7.56 1.54
N VAL A 156 -5.12 7.23 1.41
CA VAL A 156 -5.74 6.09 2.11
C VAL A 156 -5.16 4.76 1.62
N ALA A 157 -4.98 4.62 0.30
CA ALA A 157 -4.40 3.41 -0.28
C ALA A 157 -2.95 3.18 0.18
N ALA A 158 -2.13 4.24 0.20
CA ALA A 158 -0.78 4.20 0.76
C ALA A 158 -0.79 3.92 2.28
N GLY A 159 -1.76 4.47 3.01
CA GLY A 159 -1.97 4.17 4.43
C GLY A 159 -2.25 2.69 4.71
N ALA A 160 -3.03 2.02 3.86
CA ALA A 160 -3.30 0.59 3.98
C ALA A 160 -2.02 -0.26 3.83
N VAL A 161 -1.14 0.11 2.89
CA VAL A 161 0.19 -0.51 2.73
C VAL A 161 1.01 -0.36 4.01
N LEU A 162 1.07 0.85 4.57
CA LEU A 162 1.82 1.11 5.80
C LEU A 162 1.34 0.25 6.98
N VAL A 163 0.04 0.13 7.18
CA VAL A 163 -0.55 -0.71 8.23
C VAL A 163 -0.17 -2.17 8.04
N SER A 164 -0.24 -2.68 6.81
CA SER A 164 0.15 -4.07 6.50
C SER A 164 1.64 -4.33 6.76
N ALA A 165 2.50 -3.36 6.48
CA ALA A 165 3.94 -3.46 6.70
C ALA A 165 4.27 -3.52 8.19
N ILE A 166 3.62 -2.70 9.03
CA ILE A 166 3.77 -2.74 10.49
C ILE A 166 3.33 -4.11 11.03
N TYR A 167 2.19 -4.62 10.56
CA TYR A 167 1.72 -5.96 10.92
C TYR A 167 2.74 -7.05 10.56
N SER A 168 3.29 -6.99 9.35
CA SER A 168 4.29 -7.95 8.88
C SER A 168 5.57 -7.94 9.72
N VAL A 169 6.05 -6.76 10.10
CA VAL A 169 7.20 -6.61 11.00
C VAL A 169 6.89 -7.19 12.39
N GLY A 170 5.70 -6.95 12.93
CA GLY A 170 5.29 -7.52 14.23
C GLY A 170 5.24 -9.05 14.21
N VAL A 171 4.67 -9.63 13.16
CA VAL A 171 4.65 -11.09 12.96
C VAL A 171 6.07 -11.66 12.83
N ALA A 172 6.92 -11.05 12.00
CA ALA A 172 8.30 -11.47 11.85
C ALA A 172 9.04 -11.43 13.20
N TYR A 173 8.90 -10.34 13.96
CA TYR A 173 9.49 -10.22 15.28
C TYR A 173 9.07 -11.37 16.20
N ILE A 174 7.77 -11.62 16.35
CA ILE A 174 7.25 -12.67 17.26
C ILE A 174 7.76 -14.06 16.86
N LEU A 175 7.75 -14.37 15.57
CA LEU A 175 8.12 -15.68 15.05
C LEU A 175 9.63 -15.93 15.15
N PHE A 176 10.45 -14.97 14.69
CA PHE A 176 11.90 -15.12 14.74
C PHE A 176 12.42 -15.04 16.17
N TYR A 177 11.83 -14.22 17.05
CA TYR A 177 12.17 -14.16 18.48
C TYR A 177 12.08 -15.53 19.14
N LYS A 178 10.96 -16.25 18.93
CA LYS A 178 10.75 -17.59 19.52
C LYS A 178 11.78 -18.61 19.06
N LYS A 179 12.20 -18.57 17.79
CA LYS A 179 13.14 -19.55 17.22
C LYS A 179 14.59 -19.23 17.55
N LEU A 180 14.98 -17.95 17.52
CA LEU A 180 16.26 -17.49 18.05
C LEU A 180 16.41 -17.92 19.52
N THR A 181 15.36 -17.80 20.34
CA THR A 181 15.41 -18.19 21.75
C THR A 181 15.67 -19.69 21.97
N LEU A 182 15.11 -20.58 21.13
CA LEU A 182 15.28 -22.04 21.25
C LEU A 182 16.66 -22.54 20.80
N LEU A 183 17.20 -22.00 19.70
CA LEU A 183 18.56 -22.32 19.23
C LEU A 183 19.62 -21.91 20.27
N THR A 184 19.28 -20.92 21.09
CA THR A 184 20.17 -20.25 22.03
C THR A 184 19.92 -20.71 23.48
N GLY A 185 19.17 -21.79 23.73
CA GLY A 185 18.83 -22.25 25.10
C GLY A 185 20.03 -22.53 26.03
N ASN A 186 21.16 -22.97 25.47
CA ASN A 186 22.41 -23.18 26.22
C ASN A 186 23.26 -21.90 26.38
N LEU A 187 23.01 -20.85 25.60
CA LEU A 187 23.66 -19.53 25.72
C LEU A 187 22.78 -18.50 26.48
N VAL A 188 21.45 -18.66 26.45
CA VAL A 188 20.44 -17.70 26.94
C VAL A 188 20.26 -17.71 28.46
N TYR A 189 20.63 -18.77 29.19
CA TYR A 189 20.63 -18.66 30.66
C TYR A 189 21.58 -17.55 31.16
N ARG A 190 22.55 -17.15 30.35
CA ARG A 190 23.47 -16.02 30.61
C ARG A 190 23.00 -14.68 30.00
N ILE A 191 21.94 -14.67 29.18
CA ILE A 191 21.47 -13.50 28.40
C ILE A 191 20.01 -13.11 28.75
N ARG A 192 19.25 -13.96 29.45
CA ARG A 192 17.87 -13.65 29.87
C ARG A 192 17.76 -12.55 30.95
N GLU A 193 18.89 -12.07 31.46
CA GLU A 193 19.02 -10.80 32.21
C GLU A 193 19.23 -9.57 31.29
N SER A 194 19.21 -9.71 29.96
CA SER A 194 19.56 -8.59 29.07
C SER A 194 18.38 -7.66 28.76
N GLU A 195 18.54 -6.44 29.25
CA GLU A 195 17.72 -5.22 29.13
C GLU A 195 17.28 -4.81 27.70
N LEU A 196 17.82 -5.47 26.67
CA LEU A 196 17.66 -5.13 25.25
C LEU A 196 16.24 -5.33 24.69
N HIS A 197 15.43 -6.21 25.28
CA HIS A 197 14.08 -6.51 24.77
C HIS A 197 13.09 -5.39 25.09
N ILE A 198 13.20 -4.82 26.29
CA ILE A 198 12.35 -3.71 26.74
C ILE A 198 12.68 -2.45 25.92
N THR A 199 13.96 -2.20 25.60
CA THR A 199 14.36 -1.11 24.69
C THR A 199 13.74 -1.21 23.31
N LEU A 200 13.67 -2.41 22.73
CA LEU A 200 13.18 -2.59 21.36
C LEU A 200 11.66 -2.35 21.29
N ILE A 201 10.92 -2.83 22.30
CA ILE A 201 9.49 -2.53 22.47
C ILE A 201 9.28 -1.03 22.69
N CYS A 202 10.11 -0.39 23.53
CA CYS A 202 10.05 1.04 23.77
C CYS A 202 10.20 1.86 22.48
N ILE A 203 11.22 1.55 21.65
CA ILE A 203 11.46 2.23 20.38
C ILE A 203 10.25 2.09 19.44
N VAL A 204 9.68 0.89 19.29
CA VAL A 204 8.53 0.64 18.41
C VAL A 204 7.30 1.42 18.88
N VAL A 205 7.00 1.40 20.18
CA VAL A 205 5.83 2.11 20.73
C VAL A 205 6.00 3.63 20.60
N VAL A 206 7.19 4.17 20.82
CA VAL A 206 7.48 5.59 20.63
C VAL A 206 7.30 6.02 19.17
N LEU A 207 7.75 5.21 18.21
CA LEU A 207 7.54 5.51 16.79
C LEU A 207 6.05 5.49 16.42
N ILE A 208 5.28 4.52 16.91
CA ILE A 208 3.82 4.48 16.70
C ILE A 208 3.15 5.70 17.34
N ALA A 209 3.48 6.03 18.59
CA ALA A 209 2.91 7.17 19.30
C ALA A 209 3.17 8.49 18.56
N VAL A 210 4.39 8.69 18.04
CA VAL A 210 4.74 9.87 17.23
C VAL A 210 3.87 9.96 15.98
N VAL A 211 3.68 8.85 15.26
CA VAL A 211 2.86 8.82 14.04
C VAL A 211 1.39 9.13 14.35
N VAL A 212 0.85 8.55 15.43
CA VAL A 212 -0.53 8.78 15.87
C VAL A 212 -0.74 10.23 16.27
N VAL A 213 0.14 10.81 17.10
CA VAL A 213 -0.01 12.21 17.53
C VAL A 213 0.13 13.16 16.34
N LYS A 214 1.08 12.91 15.42
CA LYS A 214 1.20 13.70 14.17
C LYS A 214 -0.04 13.61 13.28
N ALA A 215 -0.69 12.45 13.22
CA ALA A 215 -1.92 12.26 12.45
C ALA A 215 -3.09 13.06 13.03
N ILE A 216 -3.10 13.32 14.34
CA ILE A 216 -4.16 14.08 15.03
C ILE A 216 -3.90 15.60 14.98
N THR A 217 -2.64 16.02 15.04
CA THR A 217 -2.28 17.45 15.12
C THR A 217 -2.29 18.18 13.78
N PHE A 218 -2.44 17.49 12.63
CA PHE A 218 -2.55 18.06 11.27
C PHE A 218 -1.57 19.21 10.94
N THR A 219 -0.35 19.19 11.48
CA THR A 219 0.67 20.22 11.25
C THR A 219 1.86 19.67 10.48
N GLY A 220 2.39 20.44 9.52
CA GLY A 220 3.58 20.09 8.73
C GLY A 220 3.39 18.92 7.75
N THR A 221 4.51 18.39 7.24
CA THR A 221 4.52 17.14 6.44
C THR A 221 5.11 16.00 7.27
N PRO A 222 4.70 14.72 7.07
CA PRO A 222 5.09 13.61 7.96
C PRO A 222 6.59 13.48 8.23
N LEU A 223 7.42 13.76 7.22
CA LEU A 223 8.88 13.64 7.25
C LEU A 223 9.63 14.98 7.38
N LYS A 224 8.98 16.13 7.11
CA LYS A 224 9.55 17.48 7.29
C LYS A 224 8.56 18.35 8.08
N GLY A 225 8.79 18.44 9.39
CA GLY A 225 7.99 19.26 10.31
C GLY A 225 6.83 18.52 10.98
N GLY A 226 6.03 19.28 11.72
CA GLY A 226 4.83 18.79 12.42
C GLY A 226 5.06 18.40 13.88
N MET A 227 4.04 18.62 14.71
CA MET A 227 4.07 18.30 16.13
C MET A 227 3.64 16.84 16.39
N PRO A 228 4.40 16.03 17.15
CA PRO A 228 5.69 16.30 17.79
C PRO A 228 6.89 15.94 16.91
N SER A 229 8.09 16.41 17.27
CA SER A 229 9.33 16.00 16.61
C SER A 229 9.66 14.54 16.89
N GLY A 230 9.59 13.69 15.85
CA GLY A 230 9.90 12.25 15.99
C GLY A 230 11.35 11.93 16.31
N HIS A 231 12.30 12.73 15.80
CA HIS A 231 13.73 12.54 16.11
C HIS A 231 14.04 12.87 17.57
N ALA A 232 13.43 13.94 18.09
CA ALA A 232 13.55 14.28 19.51
C ALA A 232 12.88 13.22 20.39
N ALA A 233 11.67 12.78 20.04
CA ALA A 233 10.97 11.73 20.78
C ALA A 233 11.77 10.42 20.85
N LEU A 234 12.35 9.97 19.74
CA LEU A 234 13.17 8.76 19.71
C LEU A 234 14.47 8.95 20.52
N ALA A 235 15.16 10.08 20.37
CA ALA A 235 16.42 10.32 21.07
C ALA A 235 16.24 10.41 22.59
N PHE A 236 15.17 11.06 23.04
CA PHE A 236 14.83 11.13 24.47
C PHE A 236 14.35 9.79 25.02
N ALA A 237 13.57 9.01 24.27
CA ALA A 237 13.20 7.66 24.67
C ALA A 237 14.42 6.74 24.86
N ILE A 238 15.40 6.81 23.96
CA ILE A 238 16.65 6.06 24.07
C ILE A 238 17.46 6.53 25.28
N ALA A 239 17.60 7.84 25.49
CA ALA A 239 18.33 8.38 26.64
C ALA A 239 17.67 7.99 27.98
N THR A 240 16.34 8.04 28.05
CA THR A 240 15.57 7.57 29.21
C THR A 240 15.73 6.07 29.40
N SER A 241 15.72 5.26 28.34
CA SER A 241 15.96 3.82 28.43
C SER A 241 17.36 3.52 28.99
N ILE A 242 18.40 4.16 28.46
CA ILE A 242 19.79 4.01 28.97
C ILE A 242 19.87 4.38 30.45
N THR A 243 19.15 5.44 30.87
CA THR A 243 19.13 5.88 32.26
C THR A 243 18.50 4.84 33.18
N LEU A 244 17.37 4.27 32.77
CA LEU A 244 16.62 3.27 33.55
C LEU A 244 17.29 1.89 33.56
N MET A 245 18.08 1.59 32.54
CA MET A 245 18.87 0.36 32.43
C MET A 245 20.16 0.44 33.25
N THR A 246 20.97 1.46 32.96
CA THR A 246 22.35 1.50 33.47
C THR A 246 22.45 1.96 34.91
N GLU A 247 21.47 2.71 35.43
CA GLU A 247 21.49 3.37 36.75
C GLU A 247 22.77 4.22 37.02
N ARG A 248 23.54 4.51 35.96
CA ARG A 248 24.83 5.19 36.03
C ARG A 248 24.71 6.64 35.56
N VAL A 249 25.13 7.55 36.41
CA VAL A 249 25.04 9.00 36.17
C VAL A 249 25.86 9.43 34.96
N GLU A 250 27.00 8.78 34.70
CA GLU A 250 27.89 9.14 33.58
C GLU A 250 27.29 8.75 32.23
N ALA A 251 26.75 7.53 32.12
CA ALA A 251 26.08 7.06 30.91
C ALA A 251 24.80 7.86 30.62
N SER A 252 24.02 8.13 31.67
CA SER A 252 22.77 8.91 31.57
C SER A 252 23.02 10.34 31.11
N SER A 253 24.03 11.01 31.68
CA SER A 253 24.37 12.39 31.29
C SER A 253 24.86 12.49 29.83
N LEU A 254 25.69 11.56 29.38
CA LEU A 254 26.13 11.49 27.98
C LEU A 254 24.97 11.20 27.01
N ALA A 255 24.05 10.30 27.39
CA ALA A 255 22.89 9.98 26.56
C ALA A 255 21.92 11.17 26.42
N TYR A 256 21.65 11.89 27.51
CA TYR A 256 20.84 13.11 27.45
C TYR A 256 21.55 14.25 26.71
N LEU A 257 22.88 14.36 26.80
CA LEU A 257 23.64 15.31 25.98
C LEU A 257 23.46 15.01 24.49
N MET A 258 23.54 13.73 24.08
CA MET A 258 23.27 13.32 22.70
C MET A 258 21.82 13.62 22.29
N ALA A 259 20.85 13.34 23.15
CA ALA A 259 19.44 13.65 22.89
C ALA A 259 19.20 15.16 22.69
N LEU A 260 19.89 16.00 23.48
CA LEU A 260 19.85 17.45 23.34
C LEU A 260 20.50 17.93 22.03
N LEU A 261 21.64 17.36 21.63
CA LEU A 261 22.25 17.70 20.33
C LEU A 261 21.36 17.30 19.15
N VAL A 262 20.72 16.13 19.22
CA VAL A 262 19.74 15.70 18.21
C VAL A 262 18.58 16.69 18.17
N ALA A 263 18.02 17.07 19.32
CA ALA A 263 16.96 18.07 19.41
C ALA A 263 17.39 19.44 18.84
N GLN A 264 18.58 19.93 19.20
CA GLN A 264 19.13 21.18 18.69
C GLN A 264 19.30 21.15 17.17
N SER A 265 19.79 20.04 16.60
CA SER A 265 19.94 19.90 15.14
C SER A 265 18.63 20.08 14.37
N ARG A 266 17.48 19.74 15.00
CA ARG A 266 16.15 19.91 14.39
C ARG A 266 15.70 21.37 14.39
N ILE A 267 16.08 22.11 15.43
CA ILE A 267 15.77 23.54 15.59
C ILE A 267 16.66 24.37 14.66
N GLU A 268 17.96 24.11 14.66
CA GLU A 268 18.95 24.82 13.84
C GLU A 268 18.75 24.56 12.35
N GLY A 269 18.40 23.32 11.99
CA GLY A 269 18.00 22.96 10.62
C GLY A 269 16.68 23.57 10.16
N LYS A 270 15.99 24.36 11.01
CA LYS A 270 14.67 24.95 10.77
C LYS A 270 13.61 23.92 10.33
N ILE A 271 13.75 22.67 10.79
CA ILE A 271 12.84 21.58 10.45
C ILE A 271 11.69 21.50 11.45
N HIS A 272 11.97 21.76 12.74
CA HIS A 272 10.99 21.81 13.82
C HIS A 272 11.15 23.07 14.65
N THR A 273 10.06 23.53 15.25
CA THR A 273 10.13 24.61 16.23
C THR A 273 10.65 24.11 17.58
N PHE A 274 11.06 25.05 18.44
CA PHE A 274 11.45 24.74 19.82
C PHE A 274 10.35 23.94 20.54
N TRP A 275 9.09 24.37 20.43
CA TRP A 275 7.95 23.74 21.10
C TRP A 275 7.60 22.36 20.54
N GLU A 276 7.70 22.15 19.22
CA GLU A 276 7.51 20.81 18.62
C GLU A 276 8.57 19.81 19.06
N THR A 277 9.80 20.31 19.25
CA THR A 277 10.95 19.52 19.70
C THR A 277 10.79 19.14 21.17
N VAL A 278 10.41 20.10 22.02
CA VAL A 278 10.08 19.86 23.44
C VAL A 278 8.93 18.88 23.60
N ALA A 279 7.85 19.03 22.82
CA ALA A 279 6.73 18.09 22.85
C ALA A 279 7.14 16.65 22.48
N GLY A 280 8.05 16.50 21.50
CA GLY A 280 8.64 15.21 21.16
C GLY A 280 9.46 14.62 22.29
N ALA A 281 10.36 15.41 22.89
CA ALA A 281 11.16 14.99 24.03
C ALA A 281 10.30 14.47 25.19
N ILE A 282 9.28 15.23 25.58
CA ILE A 282 8.34 14.86 26.65
C ILE A 282 7.63 13.54 26.31
N LEU A 283 7.09 13.41 25.10
CA LEU A 283 6.39 12.20 24.67
C LEU A 283 7.31 10.96 24.75
N GLY A 284 8.53 11.08 24.22
CA GLY A 284 9.51 9.99 24.23
C GLY A 284 9.89 9.55 25.64
N THR A 285 10.19 10.50 26.52
CA THR A 285 10.54 10.23 27.93
C THR A 285 9.38 9.59 28.69
N LEU A 286 8.15 10.10 28.56
CA LEU A 286 7.00 9.55 29.29
C LEU A 286 6.66 8.13 28.85
N VAL A 287 6.64 7.87 27.54
CA VAL A 287 6.38 6.53 27.02
C VAL A 287 7.47 5.55 27.46
N ALA A 288 8.74 5.97 27.45
CA ALA A 288 9.84 5.14 27.94
C ALA A 288 9.71 4.81 29.43
N ILE A 289 9.40 5.79 30.28
CA ILE A 289 9.16 5.56 31.72
C ILE A 289 8.04 4.55 31.92
N VAL A 290 6.89 4.71 31.26
CA VAL A 290 5.74 3.81 31.42
C VAL A 290 6.08 2.38 31.01
N ILE A 291 6.75 2.19 29.86
CA ILE A 291 7.11 0.86 29.36
C ILE A 291 8.10 0.16 30.27
N PHE A 292 9.15 0.87 30.70
CA PHE A 292 10.15 0.30 31.61
C PHE A 292 9.58 0.03 32.98
N GLN A 293 8.71 0.91 33.50
CA GLN A 293 8.04 0.68 34.77
C GLN A 293 7.14 -0.55 34.72
N LEU A 294 6.34 -0.73 33.66
CA LEU A 294 5.52 -1.94 33.46
C LEU A 294 6.36 -3.20 33.25
N GLY A 295 7.50 -3.10 32.57
CA GLY A 295 8.45 -4.19 32.37
C GLY A 295 9.22 -4.61 33.63
N LEU A 296 9.30 -3.73 34.63
CA LEU A 296 9.91 -4.02 35.94
C LEU A 296 8.92 -4.68 36.93
N PHE A 297 7.61 -4.63 36.67
CA PHE A 297 6.56 -5.19 37.54
C PHE A 297 6.22 -6.67 37.25
N TYR A 298 6.87 -7.31 36.27
CA TYR A 298 6.68 -8.71 35.87
C TYR A 298 8.00 -9.46 35.75
#